data_AF-A0A645E1W6-F1
#
_entry.id   AF-A0A645E1W6-F1
#
_cell.length_a   1.000
_cell.length_b   1.000
_cell.length_c   1.000
_cell.angle_alpha   90.00
_cell.angle_beta   90.00
_cell.angle_gamma   90.00
#
_symmetry.space_group_name_H-M   'P 1'
#
loop_
_entity.id
_entity.type
_entity.pdbx_description
1 polymer ?
#
loop_
_entity_poly.entity_id
_entity_poly.type
_entity_poly.pdbx_seq_one_letter_code
_entity_poly.pdbx_strand_id
1 'polypeptide(L)' 'MEALREKLYLYIEQYGVLDPRTVSVSQELDKYIVKSMKKEKEYEH' A
#
# COMPACT_ATOMS: atom_id res chain seq x y z
N MET A 1 0.21 -2.39 8.62
CA MET A 1 0.89 -1.83 7.42
C MET A 1 2.01 -2.74 6.94
N GLU A 2 2.79 -3.34 7.85
CA GLU A 2 3.95 -4.19 7.52
C GLU A 2 3.61 -5.40 6.65
N ALA A 3 2.57 -6.16 7.00
CA ALA A 3 2.13 -7.32 6.21
C ALA A 3 1.72 -7.00 4.75
N LEU A 4 1.15 -5.81 4.50
CA LEU A 4 0.80 -5.38 3.13
C LEU A 4 2.04 -4.98 2.32
N ARG A 5 3.06 -4.43 2.98
CA ARG A 5 4.36 -4.15 2.36
C ARG A 5 5.07 -5.45 2.00
N GLU A 6 5.15 -6.40 2.92
CA GLU A 6 5.77 -7.70 2.65
C GLU A 6 5.08 -8.42 1.50
N LYS A 7 3.73 -8.42 1.48
CA LYS A 7 2.95 -9.01 0.39
C LYS A 7 3.22 -8.32 -0.96
N LEU A 8 3.34 -6.99 -0.97
CA LEU A 8 3.68 -6.24 -2.17
C LEU A 8 5.07 -6.61 -2.70
N TYR A 9 6.09 -6.67 -1.84
CA TYR A 9 7.44 -7.08 -2.23
C TYR A 9 7.47 -8.49 -2.82
N LEU A 10 6.76 -9.43 -2.19
CA LEU A 10 6.66 -10.81 -2.65
C LEU A 10 6.00 -10.90 -4.03
N TYR A 11 5.00 -10.05 -4.30
CA TYR A 11 4.31 -10.00 -5.59
C TYR A 11 5.16 -9.31 -6.66
N ILE A 12 5.92 -8.27 -6.30
CA ILE A 12 6.91 -7.65 -7.19
C ILE A 12 7.97 -8.67 -7.61
N GLU A 13 8.48 -9.46 -6.67
CA GLU A 13 9.52 -10.45 -6.94
C GLU A 13 8.99 -11.62 -7.79
N GLN A 14 7.76 -12.08 -7.54
CA GLN A 14 7.18 -13.21 -8.28
C GLN A 14 6.59 -12.84 -9.65
N TYR A 15 5.90 -11.71 -9.75
CA TYR A 15 5.10 -11.35 -10.93
C TYR A 15 5.58 -10.08 -11.63
N GLY A 16 6.42 -9.28 -10.96
CA GLY A 16 6.87 -7.99 -11.46
C GLY A 16 5.97 -6.83 -11.05
N VAL A 17 6.48 -5.61 -11.22
CA VAL A 17 5.83 -4.36 -10.79
C VAL A 17 4.58 -4.00 -11.61
N LEU A 18 4.48 -4.53 -12.84
CA LEU A 18 3.37 -4.25 -13.76
C LEU A 18 2.25 -5.30 -13.70
N ASP A 19 2.42 -6.36 -12.91
CA ASP A 19 1.39 -7.39 -12.79
C ASP A 19 0.13 -6.80 -12.12
N PRO A 20 -1.08 -7.08 -12.66
CA PRO A 20 -2.33 -6.54 -12.12
C PRO A 20 -2.56 -6.90 -10.64
N ARG A 21 -2.04 -8.03 -10.16
CA ARG A 21 -2.11 -8.43 -8.75
C ARG A 21 -1.21 -7.55 -7.90
N THR A 22 0.02 -7.30 -8.35
CA THR A 22 0.97 -6.38 -7.70
C THR A 22 0.41 -4.96 -7.62
N VAL A 23 -0.16 -4.48 -8.74
CA VAL A 23 -0.79 -3.15 -8.82
C VAL A 23 -1.97 -3.05 -7.86
N SER A 24 -2.81 -4.09 -7.76
CA SER A 24 -3.94 -4.09 -6.81
C SER A 24 -3.48 -3.97 -5.36
N VAL A 25 -2.43 -4.69 -4.97
CA VAL A 25 -1.87 -4.62 -3.61
C VAL A 25 -1.22 -3.25 -3.36
N SER A 26 -0.55 -2.68 -4.37
CA SER A 26 0.03 -1.33 -4.29
C SER A 26 -1.03 -0.26 -4.04
N GLN A 27 -2.15 -0.31 -4.79
CA GLN A 27 -3.26 0.63 -4.61
C GLN A 27 -3.96 0.48 -3.26
N GLU A 28 -4.06 -0.73 -2.73
CA GLU A 28 -4.63 -0.97 -1.40
C GLU A 28 -3.73 -0.35 -0.31
N LEU A 29 -2.42 -0.56 -0.41
CA LEU A 29 -1.45 0.04 0.50
C LEU A 29 -1.49 1.57 0.45
N ASP A 30 -1.59 2.16 -0.74
CA ASP A 30 -1.69 3.61 -0.93
C ASP A 30 -2.94 4.19 -0.23
N LYS A 31 -4.11 3.56 -0.39
CA LYS A 31 -5.34 3.97 0.31
C LYS A 31 -5.19 3.96 1.83
N TYR A 32 -4.51 2.95 2.39
CA TYR A 32 -4.23 2.88 3.82
C TYR A 32 -3.31 4.02 4.27
N ILE A 33 -2.26 4.33 3.51
CA ILE A 33 -1.35 5.44 3.80
C ILE A 33 -2.10 6.77 3.77
N VAL A 34 -2.86 7.04 2.71
CA VAL A 34 -3.65 8.28 2.59
C VAL A 34 -4.66 8.41 3.73
N LYS A 35 -5.31 7.31 4.14
CA LYS A 35 -6.25 7.32 5.26
C LYS A 35 -5.55 7.61 6.59
N SER A 36 -4.37 7.04 6.82
CA SER A 36 -3.56 7.35 8.01
C SER A 36 -3.07 8.79 8.01
N MET A 37 -2.56 9.29 6.88
CA MET A 37 -2.11 10.68 6.74
C MET A 37 -3.25 11.69 6.94
N LYS A 38 -4.45 11.40 6.44
CA LYS A 38 -5.62 12.25 6.67
C LYS A 38 -6.02 12.30 8.14
N LYS A 39 -5.96 11.15 8.83
CA LYS A 39 -6.21 11.10 10.28
C LYS A 39 -5.21 11.96 11.05
N GLU A 40 -3.93 11.94 10.70
CA GLU A 40 -2.93 12.78 11.38
C GLU A 40 -3.19 14.28 11.16
N LYS A 41 -3.65 14.68 9.98
CA LYS A 41 -4.03 16.09 9.71
C LYS A 41 -5.28 16.58 10.44
N GLU A 42 -6.17 15.69 10.88
CA GLU A 42 -7.37 16.07 11.66
C GLU A 42 -7.08 16.38 13.13
N TYR A 43 -5.91 15.99 13.67
CA TYR A 43 -5.53 16.24 15.07
C TYR A 43 -4.60 17.46 15.26
N GLU A 44 -4.20 18.13 14.18
CA GLU A 44 -3.39 19.37 14.23
C GLU A 44 -4.23 20.66 14.13
N HIS A 45 -5.56 20.60 14.19
CA HIS A 45 -6.44 21.79 14.11
C HIS A 45 -7.29 22.00 15.36
#